data_AF-A0A7V2RQP6-F1
#
_entry.id   AF-A0A7V2RQP6-F1
#
_cell.length_a   1.000
_cell.length_b   1.000
_cell.length_c   1.000
_cell.angle_alpha   90.00
_cell.angle_beta   90.00
_cell.angle_gamma   90.00
#
_symmetry.space_group_name_H-M   'P 1'
#
loop_
_entity.id
_entity.type
_entity.pdbx_description
1 polymer ?
#
loop_
_entity_poly.entity_id
_entity_poly.type
_entity_poly.pdbx_seq_one_letter_code
_entity_poly.pdbx_strand_id
1 'polypeptide(L)'
;MVGGLDGGGRRKSLKLKKNNYIQRIKNLLPKQRELLASQLTGQDAAPQNTGRQRIVAYVTSENNFEKNGLTGYLKERLPDYMVPANIVCIAEMPRLPNGKIDQNNLPKADEKQAGAETGFAAPGTEVEQKLAAIWEEVLHFEPVSIHDNFFEIGGDSILSIQIVARARKAGIQLKPTDIFEHQSIAELALFAKTETDKQPAEKEIFSGPVALLPIQHWFFDEHKNAPQYWNQGFVFQADKIINEEVLKKAVQHLTLVHESLRLSFFYKNNKWEAEVLPPEKSNPFFKINISNKTETEQKELIKEHIAAVQTAFNLSEGDLFKTIFFENNKEGRNLIYIIAHHLLVDYVSWQIIIDDLELFYENILAGEKIKLPENNISINKWGSYLNKLAGTDKIKKELVFWEEQSQTALPMDFDMPLPVLEKDVQNTGFQL
;
A
#
# COMPACT_ATOMS: atom_id res chain seq x y z
N MET A 1 7.76 21.68 6.62
CA MET A 1 6.42 21.76 6.00
C MET A 1 5.65 20.50 6.39
N VAL A 2 4.61 20.66 7.20
CA VAL A 2 3.76 19.56 7.67
C VAL A 2 2.81 19.20 6.55
N GLY A 3 3.20 18.22 5.73
CA GLY A 3 2.30 17.57 4.78
C GLY A 3 1.45 16.56 5.53
N GLY A 4 0.32 17.00 6.07
CA GLY A 4 -0.69 16.07 6.58
C GLY A 4 -1.10 15.14 5.44
N LEU A 5 -0.90 13.83 5.63
CA LEU A 5 -1.59 12.83 4.82
C LEU A 5 -3.05 12.82 5.25
N ASP A 6 -3.75 13.85 4.82
CA ASP A 6 -5.19 13.86 4.77
C ASP A 6 -5.63 12.73 3.82
N GLY A 7 -6.76 12.08 4.09
CA GLY A 7 -7.35 11.03 3.23
C GLY A 7 -7.59 11.46 1.77
N GLY A 8 -7.34 12.74 1.46
CA GLY A 8 -7.21 13.31 0.13
C GLY A 8 -6.10 12.69 -0.74
N GLY A 9 -5.01 12.14 -0.17
CA GLY A 9 -3.94 11.48 -0.94
C GLY A 9 -4.40 10.20 -1.66
N ARG A 10 -5.10 9.31 -0.93
CA ARG A 10 -5.74 8.10 -1.48
C ARG A 10 -6.90 8.45 -2.41
N ARG A 11 -7.74 9.44 -2.08
CA ARG A 11 -8.79 9.91 -3.00
C ARG A 11 -8.22 10.52 -4.28
N LYS A 12 -7.07 11.21 -4.22
CA LYS A 12 -6.36 11.72 -5.40
C LYS A 12 -5.67 10.60 -6.19
N SER A 13 -5.07 9.60 -5.54
CA SER A 13 -4.42 8.47 -6.24
C SER A 13 -5.43 7.51 -6.87
N LEU A 14 -6.56 7.23 -6.21
CA LEU A 14 -7.70 6.53 -6.83
C LEU A 14 -8.26 7.35 -7.99
N LYS A 15 -8.42 8.67 -7.85
CA LYS A 15 -8.83 9.54 -8.97
C LYS A 15 -7.83 9.52 -10.13
N LEU A 16 -6.52 9.55 -9.86
CA LEU A 16 -5.47 9.48 -10.89
C LEU A 16 -5.44 8.11 -11.60
N LYS A 17 -5.45 7.01 -10.84
CA LYS A 17 -5.52 5.64 -11.40
C LYS A 17 -6.80 5.47 -12.23
N LYS A 18 -7.95 5.89 -11.70
CA LYS A 18 -9.26 5.89 -12.39
C LYS A 18 -9.22 6.70 -13.68
N ASN A 19 -8.57 7.86 -13.69
CA ASN A 19 -8.38 8.65 -14.90
C ASN A 19 -7.52 7.92 -15.94
N ASN A 20 -6.44 7.24 -15.54
CA ASN A 20 -5.61 6.45 -16.46
C ASN A 20 -6.36 5.24 -17.03
N TYR A 21 -7.15 4.53 -16.21
CA TYR A 21 -8.03 3.44 -16.68
C TYR A 21 -9.06 3.94 -17.68
N ILE A 22 -9.78 5.01 -17.32
CA ILE A 22 -10.78 5.63 -18.17
C ILE A 22 -10.17 6.10 -19.50
N GLN A 23 -8.96 6.68 -19.48
CA GLN A 23 -8.26 7.08 -20.71
C GLN A 23 -7.84 5.89 -21.58
N ARG A 24 -7.37 4.79 -20.98
CA ARG A 24 -7.00 3.58 -21.73
C ARG A 24 -8.19 2.96 -22.45
N ILE A 25 -9.36 2.91 -21.79
CA ILE A 25 -10.59 2.42 -22.43
C ILE A 25 -11.04 3.40 -23.53
N LYS A 26 -11.00 4.72 -23.30
CA LYS A 26 -11.32 5.74 -24.32
C LYS A 26 -10.48 5.60 -25.58
N ASN A 27 -9.18 5.35 -25.43
CA ASN A 27 -8.27 5.20 -26.56
C ASN A 27 -8.55 3.94 -27.40
N LEU A 28 -9.22 2.93 -26.84
CA LEU A 28 -9.60 1.70 -27.54
C LEU A 28 -10.96 1.80 -28.25
N LEU A 29 -11.77 2.81 -27.92
CA LEU A 29 -13.06 3.05 -28.55
C LEU A 29 -12.87 3.77 -29.90
N PRO A 30 -13.51 3.32 -31.00
CA PRO A 30 -13.47 4.02 -32.28
C PRO A 30 -13.94 5.48 -32.17
N LYS A 31 -13.37 6.40 -32.95
CA LYS A 31 -13.65 7.86 -32.94
C LYS A 31 -15.15 8.25 -32.98
N GLN A 32 -16.02 7.36 -33.45
CA GLN A 32 -17.49 7.55 -33.52
C GLN A 32 -18.25 7.08 -32.26
N ARG A 33 -17.57 6.69 -31.18
CA ARG A 33 -18.19 6.30 -29.90
C ARG A 33 -17.67 7.24 -28.83
N GLU A 34 -18.40 8.33 -28.57
CA GLU A 34 -17.99 9.32 -27.58
C GLU A 34 -18.10 8.72 -26.16
N LEU A 35 -16.96 8.80 -25.46
CA LEU A 35 -16.66 8.86 -24.02
C LEU A 35 -17.46 8.08 -22.93
N LEU A 36 -16.71 7.24 -22.19
CA LEU A 36 -17.05 6.77 -20.83
C LEU A 36 -17.10 7.90 -19.79
N ALA A 37 -18.12 7.89 -18.94
CA ALA A 37 -18.20 8.71 -17.74
C ALA A 37 -18.50 7.82 -16.53
N SER A 38 -17.63 7.86 -15.51
CA SER A 38 -17.92 7.20 -14.25
C SER A 38 -18.99 7.98 -13.49
N GLN A 39 -20.14 7.38 -13.22
CA GLN A 39 -21.12 7.95 -12.30
C GLN A 39 -20.81 7.50 -10.87
N LEU A 40 -20.75 8.45 -9.93
CA LEU A 40 -20.87 8.17 -8.50
C LEU A 40 -22.37 8.04 -8.22
N THR A 41 -22.88 6.84 -8.01
CA THR A 41 -24.21 6.65 -7.43
C THR A 41 -24.09 6.83 -5.92
N GLY A 42 -24.24 8.08 -5.48
CA GLY A 42 -24.46 8.46 -4.09
C GLY A 42 -25.31 9.72 -4.11
N GLN A 43 -26.57 9.61 -3.69
CA GLN A 43 -27.38 10.79 -3.42
C GLN A 43 -26.72 11.55 -2.26
N ASP A 44 -26.37 12.81 -2.47
CA ASP A 44 -26.05 13.75 -1.39
C ASP A 44 -27.29 13.93 -0.50
N ALA A 45 -27.36 13.19 0.61
CA ALA A 45 -28.01 13.58 1.86
C ALA A 45 -27.82 12.50 2.95
N ALA A 46 -27.25 12.90 4.09
CA ALA A 46 -27.14 12.21 5.38
C ALA A 46 -26.00 11.17 5.58
N PRO A 47 -25.43 11.05 6.80
CA PRO A 47 -24.12 10.42 7.06
C PRO A 47 -24.14 8.88 7.17
N GLN A 48 -25.08 8.18 6.55
CA GLN A 48 -25.19 6.72 6.63
C GLN A 48 -25.65 6.07 5.31
N ASN A 49 -24.98 6.36 4.19
CA ASN A 49 -25.23 5.59 2.97
C ASN A 49 -23.94 5.26 2.21
N THR A 50 -23.68 3.95 2.09
CA THR A 50 -22.54 3.30 1.45
C THR A 50 -22.67 3.37 -0.07
N GLY A 51 -22.12 4.42 -0.68
CA GLY A 51 -22.13 4.58 -2.14
C GLY A 51 -21.17 3.61 -2.83
N ARG A 52 -21.68 2.48 -3.34
CA ARG A 52 -20.98 1.60 -4.30
C ARG A 52 -20.52 2.43 -5.50
N GLN A 53 -19.21 2.68 -5.63
CA GLN A 53 -18.66 3.34 -6.82
C GLN A 53 -18.47 2.31 -7.92
N ARG A 54 -19.15 2.48 -9.07
CA ARG A 54 -19.03 1.56 -10.21
C ARG A 54 -18.58 2.31 -11.47
N ILE A 55 -17.88 1.60 -12.36
CA ILE A 55 -17.56 2.11 -13.69
C ILE A 55 -18.77 1.87 -14.59
N VAL A 56 -19.37 2.95 -15.08
CA VAL A 56 -20.39 2.92 -16.13
C VAL A 56 -19.77 3.47 -17.42
N ALA A 57 -19.97 2.78 -18.52
CA ALA A 57 -19.63 3.26 -19.84
C ALA A 57 -20.88 3.82 -20.50
N TYR A 58 -20.86 5.11 -20.83
CA TYR A 58 -21.86 5.69 -21.71
C TYR A 58 -21.28 5.70 -23.12
N VAL A 59 -22.09 5.30 -24.09
CA VAL A 59 -21.69 5.25 -25.50
C VAL A 59 -22.80 5.84 -26.35
N THR A 60 -22.43 6.59 -27.39
CA THR A 60 -23.35 6.99 -28.45
C THR A 60 -23.17 6.06 -29.65
N SER A 61 -24.24 5.75 -30.35
CA SER A 61 -24.19 4.98 -31.59
C SER A 61 -25.27 5.43 -32.55
N GLU A 62 -24.89 5.62 -33.83
CA GLU A 62 -25.82 5.94 -34.92
C GLU A 62 -26.52 4.68 -35.49
N ASN A 63 -26.09 3.48 -35.08
CA ASN A 63 -26.57 2.18 -35.58
C ASN A 63 -27.09 1.30 -34.42
N ASN A 64 -27.68 0.14 -34.73
CA ASN A 64 -28.08 -0.87 -33.73
C ASN A 64 -26.89 -1.24 -32.82
N PHE A 65 -26.91 -0.75 -31.58
CA PHE A 65 -25.87 -0.98 -30.59
C PHE A 65 -25.97 -2.39 -30.00
N GLU A 66 -24.94 -3.21 -30.22
CA GLU A 66 -24.82 -4.53 -29.60
C GLU A 66 -23.88 -4.47 -28.38
N LYS A 67 -24.48 -4.50 -27.18
CA LYS A 67 -23.75 -4.51 -25.89
C LYS A 67 -22.71 -5.63 -25.83
N ASN A 68 -23.12 -6.85 -26.17
CA ASN A 68 -22.27 -8.04 -26.06
C ASN A 68 -21.05 -7.98 -26.99
N GLY A 69 -21.21 -7.41 -28.19
CA GLY A 69 -20.10 -7.22 -29.14
C GLY A 69 -19.05 -6.25 -28.62
N LEU A 70 -19.47 -5.14 -27.98
CA LEU A 70 -18.54 -4.20 -27.35
C LEU A 70 -17.87 -4.80 -26.11
N THR A 71 -18.60 -5.52 -25.27
CA THR A 71 -18.02 -6.23 -24.11
C THR A 71 -16.97 -7.24 -24.55
N GLY A 72 -17.24 -8.05 -25.58
CA GLY A 72 -16.27 -8.99 -26.15
C GLY A 72 -15.02 -8.30 -26.70
N TYR A 73 -15.20 -7.23 -27.48
CA TYR A 73 -14.10 -6.43 -28.02
C TYR A 73 -13.18 -5.85 -26.93
N LEU A 74 -13.76 -5.40 -25.82
CA LEU A 74 -13.02 -4.89 -24.67
C LEU A 74 -12.29 -6.01 -23.93
N LYS A 75 -12.93 -7.17 -23.69
CA LYS A 75 -12.30 -8.34 -23.03
C LYS A 75 -11.08 -8.88 -23.78
N GLU A 76 -11.05 -8.78 -25.11
CA GLU A 76 -9.87 -9.17 -25.90
C GLU A 76 -8.65 -8.24 -25.70
N ARG A 77 -8.86 -7.01 -25.21
CA ARG A 77 -7.83 -5.93 -25.20
C ARG A 77 -7.57 -5.37 -23.81
N LEU A 78 -8.40 -5.74 -22.84
CA LEU A 78 -8.36 -5.28 -21.47
C LEU A 78 -8.52 -6.48 -20.53
N PRO A 79 -7.84 -6.46 -19.38
CA PRO A 79 -8.17 -7.38 -18.28
C PRO A 79 -9.66 -7.29 -17.93
N ASP A 80 -10.28 -8.41 -17.52
CA ASP A 80 -11.72 -8.47 -17.24
C ASP A 80 -12.20 -7.36 -16.29
N TYR A 81 -11.40 -7.02 -15.27
CA TYR A 81 -11.74 -5.97 -14.30
C TYR A 81 -11.79 -4.55 -14.88
N MET A 82 -11.18 -4.31 -16.04
CA MET A 82 -11.26 -3.00 -16.72
C MET A 82 -12.46 -2.93 -17.67
N VAL A 83 -13.16 -4.04 -17.91
CA VAL A 83 -14.32 -4.07 -18.81
C VAL A 83 -15.55 -3.58 -18.03
N PRO A 84 -16.18 -2.46 -18.44
CA PRO A 84 -17.33 -1.92 -17.71
C PRO A 84 -18.48 -2.91 -17.68
N ALA A 85 -18.92 -3.30 -16.48
CA ALA A 85 -20.09 -4.15 -16.29
C ALA A 85 -21.38 -3.50 -16.85
N ASN A 86 -21.44 -2.17 -16.81
CA ASN A 86 -22.58 -1.37 -17.28
C ASN A 86 -22.18 -0.54 -18.49
N ILE A 87 -22.71 -0.91 -19.66
CA ILE A 87 -22.61 -0.12 -20.89
C ILE A 87 -24.00 0.38 -21.25
N VAL A 88 -24.19 1.69 -21.21
CA VAL A 88 -25.46 2.38 -21.50
C VAL A 88 -25.31 3.11 -22.83
N CYS A 89 -26.12 2.72 -23.81
CA CYS A 89 -26.21 3.47 -25.06
C CYS A 89 -27.16 4.64 -24.88
N ILE A 90 -26.69 5.85 -25.17
CA ILE A 90 -27.50 7.07 -25.14
C ILE A 90 -27.52 7.70 -26.54
N ALA A 91 -28.60 8.42 -26.86
CA ALA A 91 -28.74 9.05 -28.17
C ALA A 91 -27.72 10.19 -28.37
N GLU A 92 -27.50 10.99 -27.33
CA GLU A 92 -26.59 12.14 -27.38
C GLU A 92 -25.93 12.35 -26.00
N MET A 93 -24.67 12.78 -26.00
CA MET A 93 -23.96 13.13 -24.78
C MET A 93 -24.42 14.49 -24.24
N PRO A 94 -24.89 14.58 -22.99
CA PRO A 94 -25.23 15.87 -22.39
C PRO A 94 -23.96 16.71 -22.23
N ARG A 95 -24.02 17.98 -22.62
CA ARG A 95 -22.88 18.92 -22.57
C ARG A 95 -23.23 20.18 -21.80
N LEU A 96 -22.27 20.67 -21.03
CA LEU A 96 -22.26 21.99 -20.42
C LEU A 96 -22.06 23.06 -21.50
N PRO A 97 -22.43 24.34 -21.23
CA PRO A 97 -22.24 25.45 -22.18
C PRO A 97 -20.79 25.65 -22.67
N ASN A 98 -19.80 25.15 -21.93
CA ASN A 98 -18.39 25.19 -22.30
C ASN A 98 -17.93 23.98 -23.14
N GLY A 99 -18.87 23.15 -23.62
CA GLY A 99 -18.61 21.98 -24.46
C GLY A 99 -18.15 20.72 -23.73
N LYS A 100 -17.88 20.80 -22.41
CA LYS A 100 -17.55 19.62 -21.58
C LYS A 100 -18.80 18.77 -21.34
N ILE A 101 -18.62 17.46 -21.13
CA ILE A 101 -19.73 16.57 -20.78
C ILE A 101 -20.30 16.95 -19.42
N ASP A 102 -21.62 17.04 -19.36
CA ASP A 102 -22.37 17.26 -18.13
C ASP A 102 -22.64 15.92 -17.44
N GLN A 103 -21.74 15.54 -16.53
CA GLN A 103 -21.82 14.27 -15.80
C GLN A 103 -23.08 14.15 -14.93
N ASN A 104 -23.66 15.28 -14.51
CA ASN A 104 -24.85 15.29 -13.65
C ASN A 104 -26.13 14.98 -14.43
N ASN A 105 -26.12 15.20 -15.75
CA ASN A 105 -27.25 14.97 -16.64
C ASN A 105 -27.16 13.63 -17.41
N LEU A 106 -26.17 12.79 -17.10
CA LEU A 106 -26.12 11.44 -17.65
C LEU A 106 -27.26 10.58 -17.08
N PRO A 107 -27.96 9.78 -17.92
CA PRO A 107 -29.00 8.88 -17.44
C PRO A 107 -28.45 7.99 -16.33
N LYS A 108 -29.19 7.84 -15.24
CA LYS A 108 -28.81 6.88 -14.19
C LYS A 108 -28.85 5.48 -14.79
N ALA A 109 -27.78 4.71 -14.62
CA ALA A 109 -27.78 3.32 -15.02
C ALA A 109 -28.86 2.58 -14.19
N ASP A 110 -29.74 1.85 -14.88
CA ASP A 110 -30.86 1.15 -14.25
C ASP A 110 -30.30 0.05 -13.33
N GLU A 111 -30.49 0.18 -12.00
CA GLU A 111 -29.94 -0.75 -11.00
C GLU A 111 -30.39 -2.20 -11.25
N LYS A 112 -31.52 -2.40 -11.92
CA LYS A 112 -32.11 -3.71 -12.23
C LYS A 112 -31.55 -4.39 -13.48
N GLN A 113 -31.01 -3.65 -14.44
CA GLN A 113 -30.35 -4.24 -15.63
C GLN A 113 -28.86 -4.52 -15.41
N ALA A 114 -28.32 -4.10 -14.27
CA ALA A 114 -26.91 -4.02 -13.95
C ALA A 114 -26.39 -5.12 -12.99
N GLY A 115 -27.20 -6.13 -12.68
CA GLY A 115 -26.81 -7.15 -11.70
C GLY A 115 -27.92 -8.12 -11.31
N ALA A 116 -28.71 -8.59 -12.28
CA ALA A 116 -29.59 -9.74 -12.07
C ALA A 116 -28.77 -11.04 -12.11
N GLU A 117 -27.79 -11.21 -11.22
CA GLU A 117 -27.32 -12.55 -10.87
C GLU A 117 -26.68 -12.70 -9.48
N THR A 118 -26.27 -11.64 -8.77
CA THR A 118 -25.81 -11.81 -7.38
C THR A 118 -26.37 -10.72 -6.48
N GLY A 119 -27.54 -10.98 -5.89
CA GLY A 119 -27.94 -10.31 -4.65
C GLY A 119 -26.88 -10.53 -3.57
N PHE A 120 -26.92 -9.75 -2.48
CA PHE A 120 -26.01 -9.93 -1.37
C PHE A 120 -26.11 -11.38 -0.84
N ALA A 121 -25.03 -12.14 -1.03
CA ALA A 121 -24.81 -13.46 -0.49
C ALA A 121 -23.81 -13.35 0.66
N ALA A 122 -24.24 -13.74 1.86
CA ALA A 122 -23.44 -13.73 3.07
C ALA A 122 -22.46 -14.93 3.08
N PRO A 123 -21.30 -14.81 3.76
CA PRO A 123 -20.33 -15.89 3.88
C PRO A 123 -20.90 -17.07 4.69
N GLY A 124 -20.85 -18.27 4.13
CA GLY A 124 -21.40 -19.49 4.72
C GLY A 124 -20.34 -20.39 5.37
N THR A 125 -19.11 -20.40 4.87
CA THR A 125 -18.00 -21.20 5.42
C THR A 125 -17.06 -20.37 6.30
N GLU A 126 -16.29 -21.03 7.18
CA GLU A 126 -15.29 -20.36 8.03
C GLU A 126 -14.24 -19.61 7.19
N VAL A 127 -13.83 -20.18 6.05
CA VAL A 127 -12.89 -19.54 5.12
C VAL A 127 -13.51 -18.30 4.48
N GLU A 128 -14.75 -18.38 4.02
CA GLU A 128 -15.46 -17.22 3.47
C GLU A 128 -15.64 -16.11 4.50
N GLN A 129 -15.96 -16.45 5.76
CA GLN A 129 -16.12 -15.47 6.83
C GLN A 129 -14.81 -14.74 7.13
N LYS A 130 -13.70 -15.48 7.24
CA LYS A 130 -12.36 -14.88 7.41
C LYS A 130 -11.98 -14.00 6.23
N LEU A 131 -12.20 -14.46 5.00
CA LEU A 131 -11.91 -13.68 3.80
C LEU A 131 -12.78 -12.42 3.70
N ALA A 132 -14.08 -12.51 4.03
CA ALA A 132 -14.98 -11.37 4.04
C ALA A 132 -14.51 -10.31 5.05
N ALA A 133 -14.23 -10.69 6.29
CA ALA A 133 -13.72 -9.78 7.30
C ALA A 133 -12.41 -9.10 6.88
N ILE A 134 -11.48 -9.86 6.28
CA ILE A 134 -10.21 -9.33 5.76
C ILE A 134 -10.45 -8.35 4.62
N TRP A 135 -11.38 -8.65 3.70
CA TRP A 135 -11.72 -7.78 2.59
C TRP A 135 -12.38 -6.49 3.07
N GLU A 136 -13.32 -6.58 4.00
CA GLU A 136 -14.00 -5.43 4.59
C GLU A 136 -13.01 -4.49 5.29
N GLU A 137 -12.07 -5.04 6.05
CA GLU A 137 -10.99 -4.29 6.70
C GLU A 137 -10.08 -3.59 5.69
N VAL A 138 -9.59 -4.32 4.68
CA VAL A 138 -8.60 -3.81 3.72
C VAL A 138 -9.20 -2.83 2.71
N LEU A 139 -10.42 -3.11 2.26
CA LEU A 139 -11.13 -2.29 1.26
C LEU A 139 -11.90 -1.14 1.90
N HIS A 140 -12.12 -1.19 3.23
CA HIS A 140 -13.02 -0.29 3.96
C HIS A 140 -14.42 -0.23 3.31
N PHE A 141 -14.91 -1.40 2.90
CA PHE A 141 -16.17 -1.59 2.20
C PHE A 141 -16.98 -2.64 2.95
N GLU A 142 -18.14 -2.28 3.49
CA GLU A 142 -19.01 -3.18 4.26
C GLU A 142 -20.49 -2.96 3.84
N PRO A 143 -21.29 -4.02 3.67
CA PRO A 143 -20.89 -5.44 3.73
C PRO A 143 -20.33 -5.95 2.40
N VAL A 144 -19.32 -6.82 2.45
CA VAL A 144 -18.81 -7.55 1.26
C VAL A 144 -19.65 -8.81 1.04
N SER A 145 -20.21 -8.97 -0.16
CA SER A 145 -20.82 -10.23 -0.58
C SER A 145 -19.77 -11.22 -1.05
N ILE A 146 -20.00 -12.53 -0.84
CA ILE A 146 -19.06 -13.55 -1.33
C ILE A 146 -18.86 -13.56 -2.86
N HIS A 147 -19.80 -12.97 -3.61
CA HIS A 147 -19.72 -12.84 -5.07
C HIS A 147 -19.28 -11.45 -5.54
N ASP A 148 -19.00 -10.51 -4.64
CA ASP A 148 -18.48 -9.21 -5.04
C ASP A 148 -17.11 -9.39 -5.71
N ASN A 149 -16.95 -8.78 -6.88
CA ASN A 149 -15.69 -8.80 -7.61
C ASN A 149 -14.70 -7.83 -6.94
N PHE A 150 -13.53 -8.34 -6.53
CA PHE A 150 -12.46 -7.63 -5.84
C PHE A 150 -12.13 -6.26 -6.47
N PHE A 151 -11.97 -6.23 -7.79
CA PHE A 151 -11.54 -5.03 -8.51
C PHE A 151 -12.70 -4.05 -8.73
N GLU A 152 -13.92 -4.54 -8.86
CA GLU A 152 -15.11 -3.68 -8.99
C GLU A 152 -15.40 -2.91 -7.69
N ILE A 153 -15.08 -3.49 -6.54
CA ILE A 153 -15.25 -2.86 -5.22
C ILE A 153 -14.02 -2.06 -4.76
N GLY A 154 -13.07 -1.79 -5.66
CA GLY A 154 -11.93 -0.89 -5.41
C GLY A 154 -10.62 -1.58 -5.06
N GLY A 155 -10.54 -2.91 -5.19
CA GLY A 155 -9.32 -3.68 -5.07
C GLY A 155 -8.26 -3.31 -6.11
N ASP A 156 -6.99 -3.39 -5.72
CA ASP A 156 -5.85 -3.25 -6.62
C ASP A 156 -4.70 -4.20 -6.25
N SER A 157 -3.59 -4.14 -6.97
CA SER A 157 -2.44 -5.03 -6.75
C SER A 157 -1.86 -4.91 -5.34
N ILE A 158 -1.84 -3.71 -4.73
CA ILE A 158 -1.31 -3.50 -3.38
C ILE A 158 -2.28 -4.11 -2.37
N LEU A 159 -3.57 -3.85 -2.52
CA LEU A 159 -4.61 -4.41 -1.64
C LEU A 159 -4.66 -5.94 -1.76
N SER A 160 -4.39 -6.50 -2.94
CA SER A 160 -4.29 -7.96 -3.13
C SER A 160 -3.15 -8.58 -2.31
N ILE A 161 -1.97 -7.93 -2.26
CA ILE A 161 -0.84 -8.37 -1.45
C ILE A 161 -1.20 -8.29 0.05
N GLN A 162 -1.89 -7.22 0.46
CA GLN A 162 -2.33 -7.05 1.85
C GLN A 162 -3.33 -8.12 2.28
N ILE A 163 -4.33 -8.42 1.45
CA ILE A 163 -5.31 -9.48 1.70
C ILE A 163 -4.61 -10.83 1.80
N VAL A 164 -3.69 -11.15 0.89
CA VAL A 164 -2.94 -12.40 0.94
C VAL A 164 -2.11 -12.51 2.22
N ALA A 165 -1.46 -11.42 2.64
CA ALA A 165 -0.68 -11.41 3.88
C ALA A 165 -1.56 -11.64 5.11
N ARG A 166 -2.71 -10.97 5.21
CA ARG A 166 -3.69 -11.16 6.29
C ARG A 166 -4.34 -12.56 6.26
N ALA A 167 -4.70 -13.05 5.08
CA ALA A 167 -5.27 -14.39 4.90
C ALA A 167 -4.31 -15.47 5.39
N ARG A 168 -3.01 -15.34 5.08
CA ARG A 168 -1.98 -16.25 5.61
C ARG A 168 -1.87 -16.22 7.12
N LYS A 169 -1.96 -15.04 7.75
CA LYS A 169 -2.03 -14.92 9.22
C LYS A 169 -3.27 -15.61 9.79
N ALA A 170 -4.38 -15.62 9.05
CA ALA A 170 -5.62 -16.31 9.40
C ALA A 170 -5.63 -17.81 9.03
N GLY A 171 -4.49 -18.39 8.61
CA GLY A 171 -4.35 -19.81 8.25
C GLY A 171 -4.79 -20.17 6.84
N ILE A 172 -5.05 -19.17 5.99
CA ILE A 172 -5.52 -19.32 4.61
C ILE A 172 -4.37 -19.05 3.64
N GLN A 173 -3.93 -20.08 2.91
CA GLN A 173 -2.88 -19.92 1.90
C GLN A 173 -3.44 -19.41 0.58
N LEU A 174 -3.12 -18.16 0.26
CA LEU A 174 -3.33 -17.56 -1.05
C LEU A 174 -2.02 -17.00 -1.62
N LYS A 175 -2.00 -16.82 -2.94
CA LYS A 175 -1.00 -16.04 -3.68
C LYS A 175 -1.69 -14.81 -4.28
N PRO A 176 -0.93 -13.73 -4.56
CA PRO A 176 -1.50 -12.59 -5.27
C PRO A 176 -2.13 -12.97 -6.60
N THR A 177 -1.55 -13.92 -7.33
CA THR A 177 -2.09 -14.47 -8.58
C THR A 177 -3.50 -15.03 -8.42
N ASP A 178 -3.78 -15.67 -7.28
CA ASP A 178 -5.07 -16.32 -7.03
C ASP A 178 -6.19 -15.28 -6.97
N ILE A 179 -5.93 -14.05 -6.48
CA ILE A 179 -6.92 -12.95 -6.45
C ILE A 179 -7.22 -12.42 -7.87
N PHE A 180 -6.25 -12.46 -8.77
CA PHE A 180 -6.48 -12.06 -10.17
C PHE A 180 -7.25 -13.13 -10.95
N GLU A 181 -7.01 -14.40 -10.65
CA GLU A 181 -7.67 -15.55 -11.30
C GLU A 181 -9.06 -15.85 -10.70
N HIS A 182 -9.23 -15.63 -9.40
CA HIS A 182 -10.44 -15.90 -8.62
C HIS A 182 -10.84 -14.61 -7.91
N GLN A 183 -11.72 -13.84 -8.55
CA GLN A 183 -11.93 -12.43 -8.24
C GLN A 183 -13.02 -12.22 -7.19
N SER A 184 -13.61 -13.29 -6.65
CA SER A 184 -14.61 -13.24 -5.58
C SER A 184 -14.22 -14.14 -4.40
N ILE A 185 -14.77 -13.87 -3.22
CA ILE A 185 -14.51 -14.68 -2.02
C ILE A 185 -14.99 -16.13 -2.22
N ALA A 186 -16.15 -16.32 -2.86
CA ALA A 186 -16.70 -17.63 -3.16
C ALA A 186 -15.74 -18.45 -4.03
N GLU A 187 -15.14 -17.84 -5.05
CA GLU A 187 -14.14 -18.51 -5.88
C GLU A 187 -12.86 -18.77 -5.10
N LEU A 188 -12.35 -17.77 -4.36
CA LEU A 188 -11.12 -17.92 -3.58
C LEU A 188 -11.23 -19.01 -2.51
N ALA A 189 -12.38 -19.14 -1.85
CA ALA A 189 -12.62 -20.16 -0.84
C ALA A 189 -12.49 -21.59 -1.38
N LEU A 190 -12.74 -21.81 -2.68
CA LEU A 190 -12.58 -23.13 -3.32
C LEU A 190 -11.10 -23.49 -3.55
N PHE A 191 -10.23 -22.49 -3.71
CA PHE A 191 -8.80 -22.68 -3.98
C PHE A 191 -7.92 -22.49 -2.74
N ALA A 192 -8.47 -21.84 -1.72
CA ALA A 192 -7.83 -21.64 -0.43
C ALA A 192 -7.42 -22.98 0.19
N LYS A 193 -6.11 -23.17 0.36
CA LYS A 193 -5.60 -24.27 1.18
C LYS A 193 -5.55 -23.79 2.62
N THR A 194 -6.35 -24.41 3.49
CA THR A 194 -6.23 -24.25 4.93
C THR A 194 -5.06 -25.09 5.43
N GLU A 195 -4.11 -24.49 6.13
CA GLU A 195 -3.11 -25.28 6.84
C GLU A 195 -3.79 -26.01 8.01
N THR A 196 -3.76 -27.34 7.99
CA THR A 196 -4.05 -28.17 9.16
C THR A 196 -2.82 -28.21 10.06
N ASP A 197 -2.95 -27.67 11.28
CA ASP A 197 -2.18 -27.99 12.48
C ASP A 197 -0.70 -28.36 12.26
N LYS A 198 0.08 -27.42 11.74
CA LYS A 198 1.51 -27.42 12.07
C LYS A 198 1.66 -26.67 13.38
N GLN A 199 2.02 -27.41 14.43
CA GLN A 199 2.41 -26.79 15.69
C GLN A 199 3.60 -25.87 15.44
N PRO A 200 3.57 -24.64 15.98
CA PRO A 200 4.60 -23.69 15.64
C PRO A 200 5.99 -24.11 16.08
N ALA A 201 6.96 -24.06 15.17
CA ALA A 201 8.37 -24.13 15.52
C ALA A 201 8.84 -22.72 15.88
N GLU A 202 9.49 -22.56 17.05
CA GLU A 202 10.05 -21.26 17.44
C GLU A 202 11.05 -20.76 16.39
N LYS A 203 10.77 -19.58 15.82
CA LYS A 203 11.68 -18.91 14.90
C LYS A 203 12.92 -18.45 15.67
N GLU A 204 14.09 -18.94 15.27
CA GLU A 204 15.36 -18.48 15.80
C GLU A 204 15.61 -17.01 15.42
N ILE A 205 16.05 -16.19 16.37
CA ILE A 205 16.38 -14.79 16.14
C ILE A 205 17.67 -14.73 15.33
N PHE A 206 17.57 -14.34 14.06
CA PHE A 206 18.74 -14.19 13.21
C PHE A 206 19.49 -12.87 13.49
N SER A 207 20.82 -12.96 13.52
CA SER A 207 21.77 -11.85 13.48
C SER A 207 23.01 -12.27 12.69
N GLY A 208 23.60 -11.35 11.95
CA GLY A 208 24.79 -11.61 11.12
C GLY A 208 24.68 -11.05 9.70
N PRO A 209 25.67 -11.36 8.84
CA PRO A 209 25.76 -10.78 7.50
C PRO A 209 24.59 -11.22 6.63
N VAL A 210 24.11 -10.31 5.79
CA VAL A 210 23.07 -10.56 4.80
C VAL A 210 23.46 -10.03 3.43
N ALA A 211 22.94 -10.67 2.41
CA ALA A 211 22.99 -10.15 1.06
C ALA A 211 22.21 -8.83 0.97
N LEU A 212 22.81 -7.81 0.34
CA LEU A 212 22.07 -6.63 -0.08
C LEU A 212 20.95 -7.03 -1.05
N LEU A 213 19.79 -6.39 -0.88
CA LEU A 213 18.69 -6.52 -1.81
C LEU A 213 18.97 -5.70 -3.09
N PRO A 214 18.41 -6.08 -4.25
CA PRO A 214 18.55 -5.30 -5.49
C PRO A 214 18.17 -3.82 -5.33
N ILE A 215 17.13 -3.52 -4.54
CA ILE A 215 16.72 -2.13 -4.28
C ILE A 215 17.74 -1.36 -3.42
N GLN A 216 18.46 -2.05 -2.53
CA GLN A 216 19.49 -1.44 -1.71
C GLN A 216 20.76 -1.17 -2.53
N HIS A 217 21.11 -2.07 -3.47
CA HIS A 217 22.13 -1.79 -4.47
C HIS A 217 21.81 -0.52 -5.26
N TRP A 218 20.61 -0.47 -5.88
CA TRP A 218 20.14 0.72 -6.60
C TRP A 218 20.17 1.98 -5.74
N PHE A 219 19.70 1.89 -4.49
CA PHE A 219 19.72 3.03 -3.57
C PHE A 219 21.12 3.61 -3.39
N PHE A 220 22.13 2.77 -3.12
CA PHE A 220 23.50 3.22 -2.91
C PHE A 220 24.19 3.72 -4.19
N ASP A 221 23.79 3.20 -5.34
CA ASP A 221 24.28 3.65 -6.64
C ASP A 221 23.77 5.06 -6.97
N GLU A 222 22.50 5.36 -6.66
CA GLU A 222 21.87 6.66 -6.91
C GLU A 222 22.18 7.71 -5.83
N HIS A 223 22.25 7.31 -4.55
CA HIS A 223 22.32 8.23 -3.40
C HIS A 223 23.72 8.31 -2.78
N LYS A 224 24.67 8.84 -3.54
CA LYS A 224 26.08 8.96 -3.08
C LYS A 224 26.30 10.06 -2.05
N ASN A 225 25.43 11.08 -2.03
CA ASN A 225 25.56 12.24 -1.15
C ASN A 225 24.65 12.07 0.07
N ALA A 226 25.27 11.88 1.23
CA ALA A 226 24.61 11.75 2.54
C ALA A 226 23.45 10.72 2.56
N PRO A 227 23.72 9.45 2.21
CA PRO A 227 22.70 8.40 2.11
C PRO A 227 21.94 8.12 3.40
N GLN A 228 22.44 8.58 4.56
CA GLN A 228 21.76 8.43 5.84
C GLN A 228 20.48 9.30 6.01
N TYR A 229 20.30 10.34 5.19
CA TYR A 229 19.16 11.26 5.31
C TYR A 229 18.01 10.89 4.37
N TRP A 230 17.53 9.65 4.50
CA TRP A 230 16.44 9.09 3.69
C TRP A 230 15.38 8.44 4.57
N ASN A 231 14.83 9.25 5.47
CA ASN A 231 13.98 8.77 6.56
C ASN A 231 12.51 9.02 6.27
N GLN A 232 11.66 8.09 6.70
CA GLN A 232 10.20 8.23 6.71
C GLN A 232 9.73 8.19 8.15
N GLY A 233 8.85 9.11 8.55
CA GLY A 233 8.32 9.14 9.91
C GLY A 233 6.88 9.62 9.98
N PHE A 234 6.16 9.10 10.97
CA PHE A 234 4.74 9.33 11.20
C PHE A 234 4.49 9.70 12.65
N VAL A 235 3.64 10.70 12.87
CA VAL A 235 3.14 11.05 14.21
C VAL A 235 1.73 10.52 14.34
N PHE A 236 1.49 9.71 15.36
CA PHE A 236 0.19 9.18 15.74
C PHE A 236 -0.27 9.86 17.03
N GLN A 237 -1.54 10.22 17.08
CA GLN A 237 -2.18 10.67 18.30
C GLN A 237 -2.99 9.50 18.86
N ALA A 238 -2.66 9.08 20.08
CA ALA A 238 -3.41 8.06 20.78
C ALA A 238 -4.66 8.67 21.39
N ASP A 239 -5.80 8.05 21.14
CA ASP A 239 -7.10 8.36 21.75
C ASP A 239 -7.20 7.90 23.21
N LYS A 240 -6.42 6.88 23.59
CA LYS A 240 -6.34 6.30 24.94
C LYS A 240 -5.07 6.71 25.71
N ILE A 241 -5.11 6.52 27.04
CA ILE A 241 -3.88 6.50 27.85
C ILE A 241 -3.06 5.27 27.44
N ILE A 242 -1.78 5.50 27.19
CA ILE A 242 -0.85 4.45 26.77
C ILE A 242 -0.03 4.02 27.99
N ASN A 243 -0.06 2.72 28.29
CA ASN A 243 0.90 2.10 29.18
C ASN A 243 2.29 2.05 28.50
N GLU A 244 3.22 2.84 29.03
CA GLU A 244 4.60 2.98 28.53
C GLU A 244 5.35 1.64 28.47
N GLU A 245 5.32 0.85 29.54
CA GLU A 245 6.08 -0.40 29.64
C GLU A 245 5.57 -1.43 28.63
N VAL A 246 4.26 -1.44 28.37
CA VAL A 246 3.65 -2.27 27.33
C VAL A 246 4.09 -1.80 25.95
N LEU A 247 4.04 -0.49 25.67
CA LEU A 247 4.46 0.06 24.38
C LEU A 247 5.95 -0.21 24.10
N LYS A 248 6.81 0.01 25.09
CA LYS A 248 8.25 -0.27 24.99
C LYS A 248 8.50 -1.74 24.65
N LYS A 249 7.84 -2.68 25.34
CA LYS A 249 7.95 -4.12 25.07
C LYS A 249 7.42 -4.48 23.69
N ALA A 250 6.30 -3.90 23.26
CA ALA A 250 5.74 -4.12 21.92
C ALA A 250 6.69 -3.66 20.81
N VAL A 251 7.30 -2.47 20.95
CA VAL A 251 8.30 -1.96 20.01
C VAL A 251 9.56 -2.82 19.99
N GLN A 252 10.05 -3.27 21.15
CA GLN A 252 11.18 -4.20 21.23
C GLN A 252 10.84 -5.54 20.56
N HIS A 253 9.62 -6.05 20.75
CA HIS A 253 9.18 -7.28 20.10
C HIS A 253 9.06 -7.12 18.58
N LEU A 254 8.63 -5.95 18.11
CA LEU A 254 8.57 -5.62 16.69
C LEU A 254 9.94 -5.76 16.01
N THR A 255 11.02 -5.28 16.62
CA THR A 255 12.38 -5.41 16.05
C THR A 255 12.93 -6.84 16.11
N LEU A 256 12.41 -7.69 17.00
CA LEU A 256 12.72 -9.12 17.03
C LEU A 256 12.06 -9.85 15.85
N VAL A 257 10.77 -9.61 15.63
CA VAL A 257 9.97 -10.23 14.55
C VAL A 257 10.48 -9.80 13.19
N HIS A 258 10.73 -8.50 13.03
CA HIS A 258 11.13 -7.87 11.78
C HIS A 258 12.63 -7.59 11.77
N GLU A 259 13.41 -8.60 11.40
CA GLU A 259 14.88 -8.53 11.29
C GLU A 259 15.38 -7.31 10.50
N SER A 260 14.62 -6.88 9.49
CA SER A 260 14.94 -5.69 8.69
C SER A 260 15.06 -4.41 9.54
N LEU A 261 14.35 -4.30 10.66
CA LEU A 261 14.43 -3.14 11.56
C LEU A 261 15.77 -3.05 12.31
N ARG A 262 16.57 -4.12 12.27
CA ARG A 262 17.89 -4.21 12.89
C ARG A 262 19.03 -4.19 11.86
N LEU A 263 18.76 -3.88 10.59
CA LEU A 263 19.81 -3.82 9.58
C LEU A 263 20.76 -2.64 9.82
N SER A 264 22.04 -2.89 9.63
CA SER A 264 23.08 -1.88 9.42
C SER A 264 23.73 -2.08 8.04
N PHE A 265 24.30 -1.00 7.51
CA PHE A 265 24.95 -0.95 6.22
C PHE A 265 26.28 -0.22 6.35
N PHE A 266 27.36 -0.84 5.88
CA PHE A 266 28.70 -0.28 5.96
C PHE A 266 29.44 -0.45 4.65
N TYR A 267 30.31 0.52 4.34
CA TYR A 267 31.10 0.51 3.12
C TYR A 267 32.49 -0.04 3.39
N LYS A 268 32.83 -1.18 2.78
CA LYS A 268 34.09 -1.89 2.98
C LYS A 268 34.59 -2.50 1.67
N ASN A 269 35.89 -2.41 1.40
CA ASN A 269 36.50 -2.97 0.18
C ASN A 269 35.83 -2.51 -1.13
N ASN A 270 35.51 -1.22 -1.23
CA ASN A 270 34.82 -0.61 -2.38
C ASN A 270 33.42 -1.18 -2.69
N LYS A 271 32.73 -1.72 -1.68
CA LYS A 271 31.35 -2.18 -1.81
C LYS A 271 30.57 -1.95 -0.52
N TRP A 272 29.27 -1.79 -0.67
CA TRP A 272 28.35 -1.82 0.47
C TRP A 272 28.11 -3.26 0.92
N GLU A 273 28.08 -3.46 2.23
CA GLU A 273 27.71 -4.70 2.90
C GLU A 273 26.61 -4.40 3.93
N ALA A 274 25.84 -5.43 4.29
CA ALA A 274 24.77 -5.31 5.27
C ALA A 274 24.83 -6.44 6.28
N GLU A 275 24.39 -6.16 7.50
CA GLU A 275 24.19 -7.17 8.53
C GLU A 275 22.95 -6.88 9.37
N VAL A 276 22.32 -7.93 9.89
CA VAL A 276 21.28 -7.81 10.91
C VAL A 276 21.97 -7.79 12.27
N LEU A 277 21.85 -6.67 12.99
CA LEU A 277 22.46 -6.49 14.30
C LEU A 277 21.77 -7.34 15.38
N PRO A 278 22.49 -7.79 16.42
CA PRO A 278 21.91 -8.45 17.59
C PRO A 278 20.83 -7.57 18.25
N PRO A 279 19.76 -8.16 18.81
CA PRO A 279 18.71 -7.40 19.49
C PRO A 279 19.21 -6.46 20.58
N GLU A 280 20.28 -6.83 21.28
CA GLU A 280 20.88 -6.08 22.37
C GLU A 280 21.50 -4.75 21.91
N LYS A 281 21.79 -4.61 20.61
CA LYS A 281 22.28 -3.37 20.01
C LYS A 281 21.17 -2.42 19.54
N SER A 282 19.91 -2.86 19.54
CA SER A 282 18.78 -2.02 19.15
C SER A 282 18.21 -1.30 20.36
N ASN A 283 18.09 0.02 20.28
CA ASN A 283 17.35 0.81 21.26
C ASN A 283 16.24 1.60 20.55
N PRO A 284 15.11 0.94 20.24
CA PRO A 284 14.11 1.53 19.36
C PRO A 284 13.09 2.43 20.09
N PHE A 285 13.18 2.62 21.41
CA PHE A 285 12.13 3.30 22.18
C PHE A 285 12.68 4.40 23.11
N PHE A 286 12.07 5.58 23.03
CA PHE A 286 12.37 6.74 23.86
C PHE A 286 11.06 7.31 24.41
N LYS A 287 11.09 7.80 25.65
CA LYS A 287 9.98 8.56 26.24
C LYS A 287 10.41 9.99 26.51
N ILE A 288 9.53 10.93 26.17
CA ILE A 288 9.66 12.35 26.49
C ILE A 288 8.39 12.77 27.24
N ASN A 289 8.53 13.21 28.49
CA ASN A 289 7.40 13.74 29.25
C ASN A 289 7.14 15.20 28.86
N ILE A 290 5.90 15.47 28.42
CA ILE A 290 5.44 16.80 28.02
C ILE A 290 4.24 17.28 28.86
N SER A 291 3.80 16.49 29.85
CA SER A 291 2.56 16.75 30.60
C SER A 291 2.58 18.04 31.42
N ASN A 292 3.77 18.47 31.85
CA ASN A 292 3.96 19.65 32.70
C ASN A 292 4.30 20.92 31.89
N LYS A 293 4.16 20.87 30.56
CA LYS A 293 4.51 21.97 29.64
C LYS A 293 3.26 22.67 29.11
N THR A 294 3.38 23.95 28.80
CA THR A 294 2.36 24.70 28.05
C THR A 294 2.26 24.18 26.62
N GLU A 295 1.13 24.36 25.94
CA GLU A 295 0.94 23.86 24.57
C GLU A 295 2.02 24.35 23.58
N THR A 296 2.52 25.58 23.76
CA THR A 296 3.62 26.13 22.94
C THR A 296 4.93 25.39 23.20
N GLU A 297 5.29 25.18 24.47
CA GLU A 297 6.49 24.42 24.84
C GLU A 297 6.40 22.96 24.39
N GLN A 298 5.22 22.34 24.48
CA GLN A 298 4.99 20.98 23.98
C GLN A 298 5.33 20.89 22.48
N LYS A 299 4.80 21.81 21.67
CA LYS A 299 5.03 21.84 20.22
C LYS A 299 6.50 22.02 19.86
N GLU A 300 7.21 22.91 20.54
CA GLU A 300 8.63 23.14 20.28
C GLU A 300 9.47 21.93 20.68
N LEU A 301 9.21 21.32 21.84
CA LEU A 301 9.94 20.13 22.28
C LEU A 301 9.72 18.94 21.34
N ILE A 302 8.49 18.76 20.85
CA ILE A 302 8.17 17.72 19.85
C ILE A 302 8.98 17.95 18.56
N LYS A 303 9.00 19.17 18.03
CA LYS A 303 9.76 19.51 16.81
C LYS A 303 11.26 19.27 17.00
N GLU A 304 11.81 19.70 18.13
CA GLU A 304 13.22 19.53 18.46
C GLU A 304 13.63 18.04 18.45
N HIS A 305 12.87 17.19 19.15
CA HIS A 305 13.16 15.76 19.22
C HIS A 305 12.98 15.06 17.87
N ILE A 306 11.96 15.45 17.09
CA ILE A 306 11.77 14.92 15.72
C ILE A 306 12.95 15.31 14.82
N ALA A 307 13.39 16.57 14.86
CA ALA A 307 14.52 17.03 14.05
C ALA A 307 15.83 16.34 14.47
N ALA A 308 16.05 16.17 15.79
CA ALA A 308 17.21 15.48 16.32
C ALA A 308 17.26 14.02 15.83
N VAL A 309 16.17 13.26 15.94
CA VAL A 309 16.18 11.86 15.49
C VAL A 309 16.27 11.72 13.97
N GLN A 310 15.66 12.64 13.21
CA GLN A 310 15.76 12.65 11.74
C GLN A 310 17.19 12.84 11.26
N THR A 311 18.06 13.47 12.05
CA THR A 311 19.45 13.72 11.70
C THR A 311 20.46 12.75 12.34
N ALA A 312 20.00 11.89 13.25
CA ALA A 312 20.87 11.04 14.07
C ALA A 312 21.17 9.66 13.46
N PHE A 313 20.49 9.25 12.38
CA PHE A 313 20.75 7.93 11.79
C PHE A 313 22.15 7.82 11.21
N ASN A 314 22.80 6.71 11.56
CA ASN A 314 24.09 6.30 11.02
C ASN A 314 23.95 4.89 10.48
N LEU A 315 24.09 4.75 9.16
CA LEU A 315 23.93 3.46 8.48
C LEU A 315 24.85 2.37 9.05
N SER A 316 26.09 2.72 9.43
CA SER A 316 27.08 1.73 9.88
C SER A 316 26.85 1.27 11.32
N GLU A 317 26.32 2.16 12.17
CA GLU A 317 25.97 1.82 13.55
C GLU A 317 24.63 1.09 13.66
N GLY A 318 23.77 1.25 12.64
CA GLY A 318 22.43 0.65 12.58
C GLY A 318 21.41 1.44 13.40
N ASP A 319 20.47 0.72 14.03
CA ASP A 319 19.38 1.30 14.84
C ASP A 319 18.56 2.35 14.07
N LEU A 320 18.30 2.05 12.80
CA LEU A 320 17.66 2.90 11.80
C LEU A 320 16.12 2.92 11.91
N PHE A 321 15.58 2.48 13.04
CA PHE A 321 14.16 2.48 13.39
C PHE A 321 14.00 2.97 14.83
N LYS A 322 13.15 3.98 15.04
CA LYS A 322 12.96 4.63 16.35
C LYS A 322 11.50 4.94 16.60
N THR A 323 11.09 4.84 17.84
CA THR A 323 9.81 5.24 18.38
C THR A 323 10.02 6.20 19.53
N ILE A 324 9.38 7.37 19.47
CA ILE A 324 9.36 8.36 20.55
C ILE A 324 7.93 8.48 21.07
N PHE A 325 7.74 8.18 22.35
CA PHE A 325 6.50 8.38 23.07
C PHE A 325 6.51 9.73 23.80
N PHE A 326 5.69 10.67 23.34
CA PHE A 326 5.47 11.96 24.00
C PHE A 326 4.27 11.84 24.96
N GLU A 327 4.57 11.74 26.25
CA GLU A 327 3.60 11.53 27.30
C GLU A 327 2.96 12.85 27.75
N ASN A 328 1.64 12.97 27.58
CA ASN A 328 0.86 14.15 27.99
C ASN A 328 -0.04 13.86 29.21
N ASN A 329 -0.02 12.64 29.77
CA ASN A 329 -0.80 12.18 30.94
C ASN A 329 -2.31 12.51 30.91
N LYS A 330 -2.85 12.77 29.71
CA LYS A 330 -4.26 13.05 29.45
C LYS A 330 -4.71 12.20 28.27
N GLU A 331 -5.87 11.57 28.40
CA GLU A 331 -6.50 10.83 27.30
C GLU A 331 -6.61 11.69 26.05
N GLY A 332 -6.42 11.06 24.89
CA GLY A 332 -6.47 11.74 23.60
C GLY A 332 -5.32 12.70 23.30
N ARG A 333 -4.29 12.82 24.15
CA ARG A 333 -3.20 13.81 23.96
C ARG A 333 -1.79 13.23 23.90
N ASN A 334 -1.65 11.93 24.09
CA ASN A 334 -0.37 11.26 23.93
C ASN A 334 -0.02 11.18 22.44
N LEU A 335 1.24 11.42 22.09
CA LEU A 335 1.73 11.30 20.72
C LEU A 335 2.79 10.21 20.64
N ILE A 336 2.76 9.44 19.57
CA ILE A 336 3.76 8.42 19.26
C ILE A 336 4.35 8.81 17.90
N TYR A 337 5.65 9.11 17.87
CA TYR A 337 6.38 9.33 16.64
C TYR A 337 7.17 8.07 16.29
N ILE A 338 6.97 7.53 15.10
CA ILE A 338 7.72 6.37 14.60
C ILE A 338 8.47 6.79 13.35
N ILE A 339 9.76 6.49 13.27
CA ILE A 339 10.64 6.83 12.15
C ILE A 339 11.49 5.63 11.76
N ALA A 340 11.70 5.45 10.46
CA ALA A 340 12.58 4.43 9.91
C ALA A 340 13.35 4.96 8.69
N HIS A 341 14.54 4.42 8.44
CA HIS A 341 15.26 4.67 7.19
C HIS A 341 14.60 3.89 6.03
N HIS A 342 14.52 4.49 4.83
CA HIS A 342 13.84 3.91 3.67
C HIS A 342 14.51 2.61 3.15
N LEU A 343 15.77 2.38 3.50
CA LEU A 343 16.46 1.11 3.25
C LEU A 343 15.82 -0.09 3.99
N LEU A 344 15.04 0.17 5.04
CA LEU A 344 14.41 -0.84 5.88
C LEU A 344 12.94 -1.09 5.53
N VAL A 345 12.25 -0.06 5.06
CA VAL A 345 10.79 -0.02 4.95
C VAL A 345 10.34 0.63 3.66
N ASP A 346 9.19 0.18 3.17
CA ASP A 346 8.42 0.80 2.12
C ASP A 346 6.97 1.06 2.58
N TYR A 347 6.12 1.51 1.65
CA TYR A 347 4.72 1.80 1.94
C TYR A 347 3.94 0.59 2.49
N VAL A 348 4.22 -0.63 2.01
CA VAL A 348 3.53 -1.85 2.47
C VAL A 348 4.04 -2.27 3.85
N SER A 349 5.34 -2.10 4.07
CA SER A 349 6.01 -2.40 5.35
C SER A 349 5.41 -1.62 6.50
N TRP A 350 5.08 -0.34 6.29
CA TRP A 350 4.47 0.51 7.33
C TRP A 350 3.16 -0.04 7.86
N GLN A 351 2.28 -0.55 6.99
CA GLN A 351 1.01 -1.11 7.44
C GLN A 351 1.24 -2.37 8.30
N ILE A 352 2.16 -3.24 7.89
CA ILE A 352 2.52 -4.43 8.66
C ILE A 352 3.10 -4.04 10.03
N ILE A 353 3.98 -3.04 10.06
CA ILE A 353 4.61 -2.54 11.28
C ILE A 353 3.57 -2.00 12.26
N ILE A 354 2.61 -1.21 11.78
CA ILE A 354 1.56 -0.62 12.63
C ILE A 354 0.58 -1.69 13.12
N ASP A 355 0.10 -2.57 12.23
CA ASP A 355 -0.81 -3.66 12.59
C ASP A 355 -0.15 -4.59 13.64
N ASP A 356 1.13 -4.94 13.46
CA ASP A 356 1.85 -5.79 14.40
C ASP A 356 2.14 -5.06 15.73
N LEU A 357 2.44 -3.75 15.70
CA LEU A 357 2.65 -2.97 16.92
C LEU A 357 1.38 -2.93 17.78
N GLU A 358 0.22 -2.71 17.17
CA GLU A 358 -1.08 -2.73 17.84
C GLU A 358 -1.38 -4.12 18.42
N LEU A 359 -1.23 -5.18 17.61
CA LEU A 359 -1.41 -6.56 18.05
C LEU A 359 -0.52 -6.91 19.25
N PHE A 360 0.76 -6.57 19.18
CA PHE A 360 1.71 -6.85 20.27
C PHE A 360 1.39 -6.05 21.52
N TYR A 361 0.98 -4.79 21.36
CA TYR A 361 0.56 -3.96 22.47
C TYR A 361 -0.63 -4.57 23.21
N GLU A 362 -1.70 -4.92 22.50
CA GLU A 362 -2.92 -5.48 23.10
C GLU A 362 -2.67 -6.85 23.74
N ASN A 363 -1.88 -7.72 23.09
CA ASN A 363 -1.54 -9.02 23.67
C ASN A 363 -0.72 -8.90 24.97
N ILE A 364 0.30 -8.01 24.99
CA ILE A 364 1.09 -7.78 26.22
C ILE A 364 0.21 -7.16 27.31
N LEU A 365 -0.69 -6.23 26.94
CA LEU A 365 -1.61 -5.60 27.88
C LEU A 365 -2.54 -6.63 28.53
N ALA A 366 -3.02 -7.60 27.75
CA ALA A 366 -3.82 -8.73 28.21
C ALA A 366 -3.03 -9.78 29.02
N GLY A 367 -1.70 -9.66 29.11
CA GLY A 367 -0.83 -10.62 29.78
C GLY A 367 -0.57 -11.89 28.95
N GLU A 368 -0.87 -11.86 27.66
CA GLU A 368 -0.65 -12.97 26.75
C GLU A 368 0.81 -13.05 26.29
N LYS A 369 1.26 -14.25 25.94
CA LYS A 369 2.59 -14.44 25.33
C LYS A 369 2.52 -14.09 23.86
N ILE A 370 3.30 -13.10 23.43
CA ILE A 370 3.47 -12.87 21.99
C ILE A 370 4.27 -14.03 21.38
N LYS A 371 3.71 -14.64 20.34
CA LYS A 371 4.40 -15.61 19.50
C LYS A 371 4.99 -14.91 18.28
N LEU A 372 6.23 -15.25 17.94
CA LEU A 372 6.83 -14.81 16.67
C LEU A 372 6.03 -15.44 15.52
N PRO A 373 5.50 -14.66 14.56
CA PRO A 373 4.79 -15.21 13.42
C PRO A 373 5.73 -16.07 12.57
N GLU A 374 5.32 -17.31 12.31
CA GLU A 374 6.15 -18.33 11.64
C GLU A 374 6.41 -18.04 10.17
N ASN A 375 5.50 -17.29 9.54
CA ASN A 375 5.41 -17.17 8.09
C ASN A 375 6.26 -16.03 7.49
N ASN A 376 7.15 -15.42 8.28
CA ASN A 376 8.06 -14.39 7.78
C ASN A 376 9.37 -15.02 7.27
N ILE A 377 9.51 -15.09 5.94
CA ILE A 377 10.78 -15.36 5.29
C ILE A 377 11.81 -14.35 5.81
N SER A 378 12.85 -14.85 6.47
CA SER A 378 13.97 -14.01 6.95
C SER A 378 14.56 -13.18 5.82
N ILE A 379 14.97 -11.94 6.13
CA ILE A 379 15.60 -11.05 5.15
C ILE A 379 16.85 -11.67 4.53
N ASN A 380 17.57 -12.49 5.29
CA ASN A 380 18.73 -13.25 4.81
C ASN A 380 18.32 -14.28 3.74
N LYS A 381 17.27 -15.06 4.01
CA LYS A 381 16.74 -16.04 3.05
C LYS A 381 16.23 -15.35 1.79
N TRP A 382 15.56 -14.21 1.95
CA TRP A 382 15.05 -13.42 0.84
C TRP A 382 16.16 -12.81 -0.02
N GLY A 383 17.16 -12.17 0.59
CA GLY A 383 18.31 -11.61 -0.12
C GLY A 383 19.11 -12.68 -0.86
N SER A 384 19.34 -13.83 -0.21
CA SER A 384 19.99 -14.99 -0.83
C SER A 384 19.21 -15.52 -2.03
N TYR A 385 17.89 -15.61 -1.91
CA TYR A 385 17.01 -16.01 -3.01
C TYR A 385 17.08 -15.02 -4.18
N LEU A 386 16.97 -13.72 -3.92
CA LEU A 386 17.02 -12.69 -4.98
C LEU A 386 18.36 -12.65 -5.69
N ASN A 387 19.47 -12.77 -4.98
CA ASN A 387 20.80 -12.82 -5.60
C ASN A 387 20.97 -14.07 -6.47
N LYS A 388 20.45 -15.22 -6.02
CA LYS A 388 20.43 -16.43 -6.85
C LYS A 388 19.55 -16.24 -8.09
N LEU A 389 18.37 -15.64 -7.92
CA LEU A 389 17.41 -15.38 -8.99
C LEU A 389 18.02 -14.46 -10.06
N ALA A 390 18.72 -13.40 -9.66
CA ALA A 390 19.39 -12.46 -10.57
C ALA A 390 20.40 -13.13 -11.50
N GLY A 391 21.04 -14.22 -11.06
CA GLY A 391 21.99 -14.99 -11.86
C GLY A 391 21.36 -15.97 -12.86
N THR A 392 20.04 -16.17 -12.83
CA THR A 392 19.35 -17.17 -13.67
C THR A 392 19.20 -16.71 -15.13
N ASP A 393 19.15 -17.67 -16.06
CA ASP A 393 18.93 -17.37 -17.48
C ASP A 393 17.58 -16.71 -17.75
N LYS A 394 16.57 -16.95 -16.89
CA LYS A 394 15.29 -16.26 -16.97
C LYS A 394 15.47 -14.75 -16.82
N ILE A 395 16.12 -14.32 -15.73
CA ILE A 395 16.34 -12.89 -15.48
C ILE A 395 17.30 -12.27 -16.50
N LYS A 396 18.34 -13.00 -16.93
CA LYS A 396 19.24 -12.52 -18.00
C LYS A 396 18.51 -12.27 -19.31
N LYS A 397 17.50 -13.07 -19.66
CA LYS A 397 16.66 -12.82 -20.84
C LYS A 397 15.77 -11.59 -20.67
N GLU A 398 15.24 -11.37 -19.47
CA GLU A 398 14.48 -10.14 -19.17
C GLU A 398 15.36 -8.88 -19.25
N LEU A 399 16.65 -8.98 -18.87
CA LEU A 399 17.59 -7.86 -18.99
C LEU A 399 17.73 -7.36 -20.44
N VAL A 400 17.88 -8.26 -21.41
CA VAL A 400 17.97 -7.90 -22.84
C VAL A 400 16.74 -7.08 -23.27
N PHE A 401 15.55 -7.53 -22.87
CA PHE A 401 14.32 -6.80 -23.15
C PHE A 401 14.34 -5.38 -22.53
N TRP A 402 14.72 -5.25 -21.25
CA TRP A 402 14.75 -3.96 -20.58
C TRP A 402 15.80 -3.00 -21.14
N GLU A 403 16.98 -3.50 -21.53
CA GLU A 403 18.02 -2.72 -22.21
C GLU A 403 17.52 -2.16 -23.54
N GLU A 404 16.84 -2.97 -24.35
CA GLU A 404 16.19 -2.51 -25.59
C GLU A 404 15.12 -1.44 -25.33
N GLN A 405 14.27 -1.63 -24.31
CA GLN A 405 13.24 -0.64 -23.96
C GLN A 405 13.86 0.68 -23.47
N SER A 406 14.97 0.64 -22.73
CA SER A 406 15.65 1.84 -22.20
C SER A 406 16.20 2.78 -23.29
N GLN A 407 16.44 2.27 -24.50
CA GLN A 407 16.88 3.05 -25.65
C GLN A 407 15.73 3.75 -26.37
N THR A 408 14.50 3.35 -26.07
CA THR A 408 13.30 3.93 -26.67
C THR A 408 12.99 5.23 -25.94
N ALA A 409 12.82 6.33 -26.68
CA ALA A 409 12.39 7.58 -26.08
C ALA A 409 11.09 7.35 -25.29
N LEU A 410 11.12 7.66 -23.99
CA LEU A 410 9.93 7.53 -23.16
C LEU A 410 8.85 8.47 -23.72
N PRO A 411 7.60 8.00 -23.89
CA PRO A 411 6.51 8.87 -24.27
C PRO A 411 6.39 9.96 -23.22
N MET A 412 6.64 11.21 -23.63
CA MET A 412 6.43 12.35 -22.75
C MET A 412 4.97 12.76 -22.84
N ASP A 413 4.34 13.00 -21.69
CA ASP A 413 2.97 13.54 -21.63
C ASP A 413 2.89 14.93 -22.29
N PHE A 414 4.04 15.59 -22.49
CA PHE A 414 4.17 16.90 -23.13
C PHE A 414 5.42 16.95 -24.02
N ASP A 415 5.33 17.58 -25.19
CA ASP A 415 6.49 17.97 -26.01
C ASP A 415 7.25 19.10 -25.30
N MET A 416 7.97 18.77 -24.22
CA MET A 416 8.93 19.68 -23.61
C MET A 416 10.33 19.35 -24.13
N PRO A 417 11.18 20.35 -24.43
CA PRO A 417 12.59 20.08 -24.62
C PRO A 417 13.11 19.34 -23.38
N LEU A 418 13.86 18.26 -23.58
CA LEU A 418 14.54 17.55 -22.48
C LEU A 418 15.20 18.61 -21.59
N PRO A 419 14.95 18.63 -20.27
CA PRO A 419 15.63 19.57 -19.41
C PRO A 419 17.12 19.38 -19.65
N VAL A 420 17.78 20.45 -20.10
CA VAL A 420 19.23 20.47 -20.14
C VAL A 420 19.66 20.12 -18.72
N LEU A 421 20.49 19.09 -18.58
CA LEU A 421 21.18 18.76 -17.33
C LEU A 421 22.16 19.91 -17.00
N GLU A 422 21.65 21.11 -16.77
CA GLU A 422 22.34 22.12 -16.01
C GLU A 422 22.34 21.61 -14.58
N LYS A 423 23.55 21.30 -14.10
CA LYS A 423 23.90 20.95 -12.73
C LYS A 423 22.87 21.50 -11.74
N ASP A 424 22.03 20.64 -11.17
CA ASP A 424 21.20 20.90 -9.99
C ASP A 424 22.08 21.07 -8.74
N VAL A 425 23.05 21.98 -8.82
CA VAL A 425 23.85 22.51 -7.73
C VAL A 425 23.44 23.96 -7.59
N GLN A 426 22.23 24.22 -7.07
CA GLN A 426 21.92 25.48 -6.36
C GLN A 426 20.53 25.62 -5.71
N ASN A 427 19.68 24.59 -5.61
CA ASN A 427 18.36 24.73 -4.98
C ASN A 427 18.09 23.82 -3.77
N THR A 428 19.11 23.48 -2.98
CA THR A 428 18.88 23.17 -1.57
C THR A 428 18.70 24.49 -0.83
N GLY A 429 17.44 24.91 -0.67
CA GLY A 429 17.04 26.12 0.06
C GLY A 429 17.33 26.05 1.57
N PHE A 430 18.60 25.93 1.93
CA PHE A 430 19.12 26.27 3.26
C PHE A 430 19.96 27.54 3.11
N GLN A 431 19.40 28.66 3.55
CA GLN A 431 20.18 29.78 4.07
C GLN A 431 19.80 29.93 5.55
N LEU A 432 20.84 30.19 6.35
CA LEU A 432 20.93 30.16 7.82
C LEU A 432 19.71 30.69 8.59
#